data_AF-A0A0D6PZE9-F1
#
_entry.id   AF-A0A0D6PZE9-F1
#
_cell.length_a   1.000
_cell.length_b   1.000
_cell.length_c   1.000
_cell.angle_alpha   90.00
_cell.angle_beta   90.00
_cell.angle_gamma   90.00
#
_symmetry.space_group_name_H-M   'P 1'
#
loop_
_entity.id
_entity.type
_entity.pdbx_description
1 polymer ?
#
loop_
_entity_poly.entity_id
_entity_poly.type
_entity_poly.pdbx_seq_one_letter_code
_entity_poly.pdbx_strand_id
1 'polypeptide(L)'
;MERGRKAASISRSIAAISCAHETAGHLPPGKTKIVQNALASMRRTIGTTSTKKAPATADKISAMLALCPDTVKGKRDRAILSLGFAGAFRRSELVSLEVADIQMMEGGAQVTIRKSKTDQEGKGQTIGILEGTRLRPLASVQEWMSAAGIIDGIVFQRLSKAGKLLGPMSPEAVAILIKNYAAKAGLDGSQFSGHSLRAGFITSGAEAGHDAIRIAEVSRHKSLDVLRGYVRRSNLLKDHPGASFM
;
A
#
# COMPACT_ATOMS: atom_id res chain seq x y z
N MET A 1 23.81 -13.65 -18.91
CA MET A 1 22.51 -13.11 -19.39
C MET A 1 22.26 -11.76 -18.71
N GLU A 2 22.47 -10.65 -19.42
CA GLU A 2 22.18 -9.31 -18.90
C GLU A 2 20.67 -9.18 -18.62
N ARG A 3 20.32 -8.84 -17.38
CA ARG A 3 18.93 -8.55 -17.00
C ARG A 3 18.52 -7.24 -17.66
N GLY A 4 17.82 -7.32 -18.80
CA GLY A 4 17.23 -6.16 -19.48
C GLY A 4 16.40 -5.31 -18.52
N ARG A 5 16.64 -4.00 -18.48
CA ARG A 5 15.89 -3.07 -17.62
C ARG A 5 14.46 -2.92 -18.12
N LYS A 6 13.48 -2.89 -17.20
CA LYS A 6 12.08 -2.60 -17.53
C LYS A 6 11.95 -1.22 -18.18
N ALA A 7 11.04 -1.07 -19.15
CA ALA A 7 10.79 0.20 -19.86
C ALA A 7 10.51 1.39 -18.92
N ALA A 8 9.83 1.16 -17.79
CA ALA A 8 9.57 2.17 -16.77
C ALA A 8 10.85 2.63 -16.03
N SER A 9 11.85 1.76 -15.88
CA SER A 9 13.14 2.11 -15.27
C SER A 9 13.97 2.99 -16.20
N ILE A 10 13.98 2.66 -17.49
CA ILE A 10 14.69 3.44 -18.51
C ILE A 10 14.03 4.81 -18.68
N SER A 11 12.70 4.87 -18.76
CA SER A 11 11.95 6.14 -18.84
C SER A 11 12.26 7.06 -17.64
N ARG A 12 12.38 6.51 -16.43
CA ARG A 12 12.73 7.26 -15.23
C ARG A 12 14.17 7.79 -15.26
N SER A 13 15.10 6.99 -15.80
CA SER A 13 16.49 7.41 -15.96
C SER A 13 16.61 8.59 -16.93
N ILE A 14 15.91 8.54 -18.07
CA ILE A 14 15.87 9.64 -19.05
C ILE A 14 15.22 10.90 -18.46
N ALA A 15 14.16 10.75 -17.65
CA ALA A 15 13.54 11.87 -16.96
C ALA A 15 14.51 12.55 -15.98
N ALA A 16 15.29 11.77 -15.21
CA ALA A 16 16.30 12.31 -14.31
C ALA A 16 17.42 13.06 -15.07
N ILE A 17 17.91 12.49 -16.17
CA ILE A 17 18.90 13.15 -17.04
C ILE A 17 18.33 14.45 -17.62
N SER A 18 17.07 14.43 -18.06
CA SER A 18 16.39 15.61 -18.62
C SER A 18 16.23 16.72 -17.59
N CYS A 19 15.87 16.37 -16.36
CA CYS A 19 15.79 17.31 -15.25
C CYS A 19 17.16 17.93 -14.91
N ALA A 20 18.24 17.13 -14.93
CA ALA A 20 19.59 17.65 -14.73
C ALA A 20 20.00 18.64 -15.83
N HIS A 21 19.65 18.36 -17.09
CA HIS A 21 19.91 19.28 -18.21
C HIS A 21 19.11 20.58 -18.07
N GLU A 22 17.81 20.49 -17.77
CA GLU A 22 16.97 21.68 -17.54
C GLU A 22 17.51 22.55 -16.39
N THR A 23 17.94 21.92 -15.29
CA THR A 23 18.51 22.63 -14.13
C THR A 23 19.83 23.32 -14.49
N ALA A 24 20.60 22.73 -15.42
CA ALA A 24 21.83 23.31 -15.95
C ALA A 24 21.60 24.31 -17.11
N GLY A 25 20.34 24.63 -17.46
CA GLY A 25 20.01 25.55 -18.55
C GLY A 25 20.16 24.96 -19.95
N HIS A 26 20.32 23.64 -20.07
CA HIS A 26 20.46 22.92 -21.34
C HIS A 26 19.13 22.34 -21.83
N LEU A 27 19.05 22.09 -23.14
CA LEU A 27 17.90 21.41 -23.73
C LEU A 27 17.78 19.98 -23.17
N PRO A 28 16.64 19.59 -22.58
CA PRO A 28 16.43 18.25 -22.05
C PRO A 28 16.46 17.18 -23.15
N PRO A 29 17.37 16.20 -23.11
CA PRO A 29 17.47 15.15 -24.14
C PRO A 29 16.20 14.33 -24.27
N GLY A 30 15.44 14.14 -23.18
CA GLY A 30 14.16 13.43 -23.20
C GLY A 30 13.05 14.10 -24.01
N LYS A 31 13.18 15.38 -24.36
CA LYS A 31 12.23 16.09 -25.24
C LYS A 31 12.60 16.01 -26.72
N THR A 32 13.78 15.48 -27.05
CA THR A 32 14.21 15.33 -28.45
C THR A 32 13.45 14.19 -29.15
N LYS A 33 13.17 14.36 -30.44
CA LYS A 33 12.43 13.36 -31.25
C LYS A 33 13.15 12.01 -31.27
N ILE A 34 14.49 12.03 -31.31
CA ILE A 34 15.33 10.83 -31.32
C ILE A 34 15.08 10.00 -30.04
N VAL A 35 15.15 10.64 -28.87
CA VAL A 35 14.94 9.95 -27.59
C VAL A 35 13.49 9.52 -27.42
N GLN A 36 12.52 10.33 -27.85
CA GLN A 36 11.10 9.96 -27.80
C GLN A 36 10.77 8.75 -28.68
N ASN A 37 11.30 8.71 -29.90
CA ASN A 37 11.10 7.59 -30.83
C ASN A 37 11.78 6.31 -30.32
N ALA A 38 13.00 6.43 -29.76
CA ALA A 38 13.69 5.31 -29.12
C ALA A 38 12.90 4.77 -27.92
N LEU A 39 12.36 5.67 -27.08
CA LEU A 39 11.48 5.29 -25.96
C LEU A 39 10.20 4.59 -26.43
N ALA A 40 9.57 5.07 -27.50
CA ALA A 40 8.36 4.48 -28.06
C ALA A 40 8.64 3.07 -28.63
N SER A 41 9.71 2.92 -29.41
CA SER A 41 10.16 1.64 -29.96
C SER A 41 10.46 0.64 -28.84
N MET A 42 11.26 1.06 -27.86
CA MET A 42 11.61 0.24 -26.70
C MET A 42 10.38 -0.20 -25.89
N ARG A 43 9.38 0.68 -25.71
CA ARG A 43 8.12 0.32 -25.03
C ARG A 43 7.34 -0.76 -25.79
N ARG A 44 7.39 -0.78 -27.13
CA ARG A 44 6.78 -1.84 -27.95
C ARG A 44 7.55 -3.15 -27.83
N THR A 45 8.89 -3.10 -27.86
CA THR A 45 9.74 -4.29 -27.80
C THR A 45 9.76 -4.95 -26.41
N ILE A 46 9.92 -4.15 -25.35
CA ILE A 46 10.02 -4.65 -23.96
C ILE A 46 8.61 -4.90 -23.36
N GLY A 47 7.59 -4.25 -23.90
CA GLY A 47 6.26 -4.20 -23.30
C GLY A 47 6.21 -3.26 -22.08
N THR A 48 5.03 -2.69 -21.83
CA THR A 48 4.80 -1.76 -20.71
C THR A 48 4.06 -2.38 -19.54
N THR A 49 3.72 -3.67 -19.62
CA THR A 49 2.98 -4.38 -18.57
C THR A 49 3.80 -4.44 -17.29
N SER A 50 3.42 -3.62 -16.31
CA SER A 50 4.01 -3.67 -14.98
C SER A 50 3.57 -4.95 -14.28
N THR A 51 4.50 -5.78 -13.82
CA THR A 51 4.22 -6.84 -12.86
C THR A 51 3.75 -6.21 -11.55
N LYS A 52 2.42 -6.15 -11.37
CA LYS A 52 1.80 -5.66 -10.14
C LYS A 52 1.97 -6.74 -9.06
N LYS A 53 2.34 -6.32 -7.84
CA LYS A 53 2.39 -7.21 -6.68
C LYS A 53 0.97 -7.72 -6.38
N ALA A 54 0.85 -8.94 -5.87
CA ALA A 54 -0.44 -9.55 -5.58
C ALA A 54 -1.17 -8.72 -4.50
N PRO A 55 -2.48 -8.47 -4.67
CA PRO A 55 -3.30 -7.84 -3.65
C PRO A 55 -3.44 -8.79 -2.46
N ALA A 56 -3.20 -8.26 -1.25
CA ALA A 56 -3.52 -8.94 0.00
C ALA A 56 -4.98 -8.63 0.34
N THR A 57 -5.92 -9.32 -0.33
CA THR A 57 -7.37 -9.16 -0.12
C THR A 57 -7.77 -9.45 1.33
N ALA A 58 -8.97 -9.03 1.72
CA ALA A 58 -9.49 -9.21 3.08
C ALA A 58 -9.35 -10.66 3.58
N ASP A 59 -9.61 -11.66 2.72
CA ASP A 59 -9.45 -13.07 3.07
C ASP A 59 -8.00 -13.46 3.35
N LYS A 60 -7.07 -13.00 2.51
CA LYS A 60 -5.64 -13.24 2.70
C LYS A 60 -5.14 -12.55 3.97
N ILE A 61 -5.61 -11.34 4.27
CA ILE A 61 -5.28 -10.65 5.52
C ILE A 61 -5.84 -11.43 6.70
N SER A 62 -7.11 -11.85 6.66
CA SER A 62 -7.71 -12.68 7.71
C SER A 62 -6.87 -13.93 7.99
N ALA A 63 -6.40 -14.63 6.95
CA ALA A 63 -5.52 -15.79 7.09
C ALA A 63 -4.15 -15.42 7.71
N MET A 64 -3.55 -14.30 7.32
CA MET A 64 -2.30 -13.81 7.91
C MET A 64 -2.45 -13.41 9.39
N LEU A 65 -3.57 -12.77 9.76
CA LEU A 65 -3.84 -12.35 11.14
C LEU A 65 -4.00 -13.55 12.08
N ALA A 66 -4.63 -14.62 11.62
CA ALA A 66 -4.78 -15.87 12.38
C ALA A 66 -3.44 -16.52 12.76
N LEU A 67 -2.37 -16.22 12.02
CA LEU A 67 -1.03 -16.74 12.26
C LEU A 67 -0.15 -15.81 13.11
N CYS A 68 -0.68 -14.66 13.53
CA CYS A 68 0.02 -13.73 14.43
C CYS A 68 -0.01 -14.32 15.86
N PRO A 69 1.15 -14.66 16.44
CA PRO A 69 1.20 -15.26 17.77
C PRO A 69 0.80 -14.24 18.85
N ASP A 70 0.33 -14.72 20.02
CA ASP A 70 0.00 -13.86 21.15
C ASP A 70 1.25 -13.43 21.94
N THR A 71 2.14 -12.70 21.26
CA THR A 71 3.35 -12.09 21.85
C THR A 71 3.30 -10.59 21.60
N VAL A 72 4.06 -9.79 22.35
CA VAL A 72 4.17 -8.33 22.13
C VAL A 72 4.51 -8.01 20.65
N LYS A 73 5.45 -8.76 20.05
CA LYS A 73 5.77 -8.65 18.63
C LYS A 73 4.60 -9.08 17.73
N GLY A 74 3.92 -10.16 18.05
CA GLY A 74 2.78 -10.65 17.27
C GLY A 74 1.58 -9.69 17.28
N LYS A 75 1.30 -9.05 18.42
CA LYS A 75 0.30 -7.97 18.56
C LYS A 75 0.64 -6.78 17.67
N ARG A 76 1.91 -6.34 17.68
CA ARG A 76 2.40 -5.31 16.73
C ARG A 76 2.16 -5.71 15.29
N ASP A 77 2.57 -6.93 14.93
CA ASP A 77 2.50 -7.38 13.55
C ASP A 77 1.02 -7.51 13.08
N ARG A 78 0.13 -7.97 13.97
CA ARG A 78 -1.33 -8.01 13.75
C ARG A 78 -1.87 -6.61 13.49
N ALA A 79 -1.54 -5.64 14.35
CA ALA A 79 -1.94 -4.25 14.21
C ALA A 79 -1.43 -3.61 12.90
N ILE A 80 -0.19 -3.89 12.49
CA ILE A 80 0.38 -3.41 11.22
C ILE A 80 -0.40 -3.96 10.02
N LEU A 81 -0.70 -5.26 10.03
CA LEU A 81 -1.41 -5.91 8.92
C LEU A 81 -2.86 -5.43 8.81
N SER A 82 -3.59 -5.41 9.92
CA SER A 82 -5.00 -5.02 9.96
C SER A 82 -5.19 -3.53 9.68
N LEU A 83 -4.47 -2.66 10.38
CA LEU A 83 -4.56 -1.20 10.17
C LEU A 83 -4.05 -0.81 8.78
N GLY A 84 -2.92 -1.38 8.36
CA GLY A 84 -2.32 -1.11 7.05
C GLY A 84 -3.26 -1.46 5.89
N PHE A 85 -4.04 -2.54 6.02
CA PHE A 85 -5.11 -2.89 5.10
C PHE A 85 -6.30 -1.93 5.22
N ALA A 86 -6.84 -1.74 6.43
CA ALA A 86 -8.08 -0.98 6.66
C ALA A 86 -8.00 0.48 6.20
N GLY A 87 -6.87 1.15 6.42
CA GLY A 87 -6.65 2.53 5.93
C GLY A 87 -5.94 2.61 4.58
N ALA A 88 -5.74 1.47 3.89
CA ALA A 88 -5.04 1.37 2.61
C ALA A 88 -3.69 2.15 2.60
N PHE A 89 -2.96 2.09 3.72
CA PHE A 89 -1.78 2.92 3.96
C PHE A 89 -0.61 2.55 3.04
N ARG A 90 0.21 3.55 2.72
CA ARG A 90 1.59 3.29 2.28
C ARG A 90 2.43 2.95 3.50
N ARG A 91 3.42 2.08 3.34
CA ARG A 91 4.32 1.69 4.44
C ARG A 91 4.95 2.87 5.18
N SER A 92 5.37 3.90 4.45
CA SER A 92 5.98 5.10 5.03
C SER A 92 5.00 5.90 5.88
N GLU A 93 3.72 5.93 5.49
CA GLU A 93 2.65 6.60 6.25
C GLU A 93 2.33 5.80 7.50
N LEU A 94 2.31 4.46 7.39
CA LEU A 94 2.02 3.57 8.52
C LEU A 94 3.08 3.71 9.62
N VAL A 95 4.38 3.70 9.27
CA VAL A 95 5.45 3.83 10.29
C VAL A 95 5.63 5.24 10.83
N SER A 96 5.02 6.25 10.21
CA SER A 96 5.03 7.64 10.68
C SER A 96 3.80 8.01 11.51
N LEU A 97 2.85 7.11 11.71
CA LEU A 97 1.67 7.37 12.53
C LEU A 97 2.07 7.58 13.99
N GLU A 98 1.56 8.66 14.56
CA GLU A 98 1.61 8.92 16.00
C GLU A 98 0.28 8.61 16.67
N VAL A 99 0.30 8.42 17.99
CA VAL A 99 -0.93 8.16 18.78
C VAL A 99 -1.93 9.30 18.59
N ALA A 100 -1.46 10.55 18.57
CA ALA A 100 -2.30 11.74 18.35
C ALA A 100 -2.95 11.80 16.96
N ASP A 101 -2.42 11.04 15.99
CA ASP A 101 -3.00 10.96 14.65
C ASP A 101 -4.27 10.07 14.62
N ILE A 102 -4.52 9.27 15.66
CA ILE A 102 -5.64 8.31 15.75
C ILE A 102 -6.66 8.83 16.77
N GLN A 103 -7.78 9.34 16.28
CA GLN A 103 -8.88 9.86 17.11
C GLN A 103 -10.02 8.86 17.09
N MET A 104 -10.25 8.19 18.22
CA MET A 104 -11.33 7.22 18.36
C MET A 104 -12.70 7.90 18.28
N MET A 105 -13.64 7.25 17.61
CA MET A 105 -15.02 7.69 17.49
C MET A 105 -15.97 6.49 17.59
N GLU A 106 -17.27 6.73 17.66
CA GLU A 106 -18.24 5.64 17.69
C GLU A 106 -18.12 4.75 16.44
N GLY A 107 -17.93 3.44 16.65
CA GLY A 107 -17.79 2.45 15.56
C GLY A 107 -16.44 2.44 14.81
N GLY A 108 -15.51 3.34 15.14
CA GLY A 108 -14.26 3.45 14.38
C GLY A 108 -13.26 4.47 14.91
N ALA A 109 -12.45 5.01 14.01
CA ALA A 109 -11.52 6.09 14.28
C ALA A 109 -11.34 6.98 13.06
N GLN A 110 -11.12 8.26 13.33
CA GLN A 110 -10.58 9.21 12.37
C GLN A 110 -9.05 9.14 12.45
N VAL A 111 -8.38 8.89 11.33
CA VAL A 111 -6.91 8.83 11.27
C VAL A 111 -6.35 9.90 10.35
N THR A 112 -5.43 10.70 10.89
CA THR A 112 -4.76 11.79 10.18
C THR A 112 -3.41 11.33 9.64
N ILE A 113 -3.20 11.47 8.34
CA ILE A 113 -1.94 11.20 7.66
C ILE A 113 -1.25 12.53 7.40
N ARG A 114 -0.30 12.89 8.24
CA ARG A 114 0.39 14.19 8.22
C ARG A 114 1.20 14.43 6.95
N LYS A 115 1.80 13.39 6.37
CA LYS A 115 2.61 13.50 5.15
C LYS A 115 2.46 12.27 4.27
N SER A 116 2.30 12.48 2.96
CA SER A 116 2.34 11.41 1.98
C SER A 116 3.33 11.74 0.85
N LYS A 117 3.81 10.70 0.15
CA LYS A 117 4.70 10.87 -1.02
C LYS A 117 4.11 11.83 -2.09
N THR A 118 2.78 11.92 -2.17
CA THR A 118 2.05 12.73 -3.17
C THR A 118 1.54 14.05 -2.61
N ASP A 119 1.86 14.33 -1.36
CA ASP A 119 1.51 15.56 -0.64
C ASP A 119 2.81 16.32 -0.34
N GLN A 120 3.32 16.99 -1.38
CA GLN A 120 4.56 17.76 -1.31
C GLN A 120 4.40 19.02 -0.43
N GLU A 121 3.17 19.48 -0.25
CA GLU A 121 2.81 20.67 0.55
C GLU A 121 2.48 20.31 2.01
N GLY A 122 2.32 19.03 2.35
CA GLY A 122 2.06 18.59 3.72
C GLY A 122 0.67 18.99 4.24
N LYS A 123 -0.33 19.13 3.35
CA LYS A 123 -1.71 19.45 3.75
C LYS A 123 -2.31 18.38 4.67
N GLY A 124 -1.75 17.17 4.64
CA GLY A 124 -2.27 16.03 5.37
C GLY A 124 -3.58 15.54 4.75
N GLN A 125 -3.99 14.34 5.14
CA GLN A 125 -5.26 13.75 4.73
C GLN A 125 -5.86 12.97 5.89
N THR A 126 -7.16 13.10 6.06
CA THR A 126 -7.90 12.38 7.09
C THR A 126 -8.73 11.27 6.46
N ILE A 127 -8.74 10.09 7.08
CA ILE A 127 -9.55 8.94 6.65
C ILE A 127 -10.30 8.34 7.84
N GLY A 128 -11.48 7.79 7.57
CA GLY A 128 -12.18 6.93 8.51
C GLY A 128 -11.64 5.51 8.48
N ILE A 129 -11.48 4.90 9.64
CA ILE A 129 -11.18 3.47 9.80
C ILE A 129 -12.29 2.86 10.65
N LEU A 130 -13.01 1.89 10.06
CA LEU A 130 -14.01 1.11 10.78
C LEU A 130 -13.33 0.02 11.59
N GLU A 131 -13.82 -0.23 12.81
CA GLU A 131 -13.38 -1.38 13.60
C GLU A 131 -13.85 -2.70 12.94
N GLY A 132 -15.12 -2.74 12.55
CA GLY A 132 -15.73 -3.95 11.98
C GLY A 132 -15.64 -5.16 12.91
N THR A 133 -16.06 -6.33 12.43
CA THR A 133 -16.10 -7.55 13.24
C THR A 133 -15.00 -8.55 12.87
N ARG A 134 -14.53 -8.51 11.63
CA ARG A 134 -13.60 -9.51 11.07
C ARG A 134 -12.12 -9.21 11.32
N LEU A 135 -11.67 -8.01 10.93
CA LEU A 135 -10.24 -7.65 10.96
C LEU A 135 -9.83 -6.83 12.19
N ARG A 136 -10.78 -6.15 12.84
CA ARG A 136 -10.63 -5.45 14.13
C ARG A 136 -9.33 -4.63 14.26
N PRO A 137 -9.07 -3.69 13.32
CA PRO A 137 -7.81 -2.98 13.24
C PRO A 137 -7.56 -2.08 14.46
N LEU A 138 -8.58 -1.44 15.02
CA LEU A 138 -8.41 -0.51 16.14
C LEU A 138 -8.20 -1.28 17.44
N ALA A 139 -8.94 -2.37 17.66
CA ALA A 139 -8.66 -3.27 18.78
C ALA A 139 -7.23 -3.84 18.70
N SER A 140 -6.79 -4.26 17.51
CA SER A 140 -5.41 -4.75 17.31
C SER A 140 -4.36 -3.67 17.67
N VAL A 141 -4.59 -2.42 17.27
CA VAL A 141 -3.72 -1.29 17.61
C VAL A 141 -3.73 -1.03 19.13
N GLN A 142 -4.90 -1.05 19.76
CA GLN A 142 -5.02 -0.86 21.21
C GLN A 142 -4.33 -1.97 22.00
N GLU A 143 -4.49 -3.23 21.61
CA GLU A 143 -3.79 -4.38 22.19
C GLU A 143 -2.28 -4.25 22.08
N TRP A 144 -1.80 -3.80 20.92
CA TRP A 144 -0.38 -3.52 20.70
C TRP A 144 0.12 -2.40 21.60
N MET A 145 -0.54 -1.24 21.61
CA MET A 145 -0.13 -0.07 22.40
C MET A 145 -0.12 -0.39 23.90
N SER A 146 -1.15 -1.09 24.38
CA SER A 146 -1.23 -1.56 25.76
C SER A 146 -0.09 -2.51 26.13
N ALA A 147 0.17 -3.53 25.29
CA ALA A 147 1.23 -4.51 25.53
C ALA A 147 2.64 -3.91 25.47
N ALA A 148 2.84 -2.83 24.70
CA ALA A 148 4.12 -2.15 24.57
C ALA A 148 4.28 -0.92 25.48
N GLY A 149 3.23 -0.52 26.21
CA GLY A 149 3.24 0.68 27.05
C GLY A 149 3.34 1.98 26.25
N ILE A 150 2.79 2.03 25.04
CA ILE A 150 2.80 3.22 24.19
C ILE A 150 1.58 4.08 24.52
N ILE A 151 1.81 5.27 25.07
CA ILE A 151 0.77 6.24 25.41
C ILE A 151 0.80 7.48 24.51
N ASP A 152 1.96 7.80 23.93
CA ASP A 152 2.19 8.94 23.05
C ASP A 152 3.24 8.62 21.97
N GLY A 153 3.48 9.59 21.07
CA GLY A 153 4.50 9.47 20.05
C GLY A 153 4.19 8.41 18.99
N ILE A 154 5.24 7.80 18.42
CA ILE A 154 5.15 6.89 17.27
C ILE A 154 4.50 5.56 17.67
N VAL A 155 3.46 5.16 16.93
CA VAL A 155 2.67 3.94 17.19
C VAL A 155 3.48 2.68 16.90
N PHE A 156 4.15 2.61 15.75
CA PHE A 156 4.84 1.39 15.30
C PHE A 156 6.35 1.47 15.50
N GLN A 157 6.79 0.87 16.59
CA GLN A 157 8.19 0.86 17.02
C GLN A 157 8.84 -0.53 16.88
N ARG A 158 10.16 -0.52 16.71
CA ARG A 158 10.99 -1.72 16.73
C ARG A 158 11.06 -2.26 18.15
N LEU A 159 11.23 -3.58 18.24
CA LEU A 159 11.36 -4.30 19.51
C LEU A 159 12.72 -4.98 19.57
N SER A 160 13.34 -4.95 20.74
CA SER A 160 14.46 -5.83 21.06
C SER A 160 13.98 -7.27 21.26
N LYS A 161 14.91 -8.24 21.33
CA LYS A 161 14.57 -9.62 21.69
C LYS A 161 13.92 -9.73 23.08
N ALA A 162 14.26 -8.82 23.98
CA ALA A 162 13.70 -8.72 25.32
C ALA A 162 12.40 -7.90 25.40
N GLY A 163 11.82 -7.49 24.25
CA GLY A 163 10.55 -6.76 24.21
C GLY A 163 10.65 -5.25 24.48
N LYS A 164 11.86 -4.68 24.58
CA LYS A 164 12.04 -3.22 24.77
C LYS A 164 11.85 -2.46 23.46
N LEU A 165 11.25 -1.27 23.53
CA LEU A 165 11.11 -0.36 22.39
C LEU A 165 12.49 0.19 21.97
N LEU A 166 12.75 0.22 20.66
CA LEU A 166 14.01 0.66 20.06
C LEU A 166 13.83 1.85 19.08
N GLY A 167 12.69 2.54 19.17
CA GLY A 167 12.31 3.64 18.27
C GLY A 167 11.61 3.17 16.98
N PRO A 168 11.36 4.08 16.03
CA PRO A 168 10.46 3.84 14.89
C PRO A 168 10.84 2.65 14.01
N MET A 169 9.84 1.97 13.46
CA MET A 169 10.04 0.96 12.42
C MET A 169 10.41 1.60 11.08
N SER A 170 11.25 0.91 10.29
CA SER A 170 11.48 1.31 8.91
C SER A 170 10.35 0.82 8.00
N PRO A 171 10.06 1.53 6.89
CA PRO A 171 9.16 1.04 5.86
C PRO A 171 9.58 -0.34 5.32
N GLU A 172 10.87 -0.62 5.25
CA GLU A 172 11.44 -1.88 4.76
C GLU A 172 11.04 -3.05 5.68
N ALA A 173 11.08 -2.84 7.00
CA ALA A 173 10.67 -3.83 7.98
C ALA A 173 9.19 -4.22 7.80
N VAL A 174 8.31 -3.27 7.49
CA VAL A 174 6.88 -3.54 7.20
C VAL A 174 6.74 -4.41 5.94
N ALA A 175 7.53 -4.15 4.88
CA ALA A 175 7.48 -4.98 3.69
C ALA A 175 7.94 -6.42 3.95
N ILE A 176 9.00 -6.61 4.75
CA ILE A 176 9.49 -7.93 5.15
C ILE A 176 8.43 -8.66 5.99
N LEU A 177 7.81 -7.96 6.94
CA LEU A 177 6.73 -8.48 7.77
C LEU A 177 5.57 -9.03 6.92
N ILE A 178 5.07 -8.24 5.96
CA ILE A 178 3.97 -8.66 5.07
C ILE A 178 4.36 -9.92 4.29
N LYS A 179 5.58 -9.97 3.74
CA LYS A 179 6.06 -11.15 3.00
C LYS A 179 6.15 -12.39 3.87
N ASN A 180 6.64 -12.23 5.10
CA ASN A 180 6.80 -13.35 6.04
C ASN A 180 5.44 -13.92 6.44
N TYR A 181 4.44 -13.09 6.74
CA TYR A 181 3.09 -13.58 7.05
C TYR A 181 2.38 -14.15 5.83
N ALA A 182 2.60 -13.59 4.64
CA ALA A 182 2.09 -14.20 3.40
C ALA A 182 2.66 -15.61 3.18
N ALA A 183 3.98 -15.78 3.36
CA ALA A 183 4.61 -17.10 3.27
C ALA A 183 4.09 -18.07 4.33
N LYS A 184 3.93 -17.62 5.58
CA LYS A 184 3.32 -18.43 6.65
C LYS A 184 1.89 -18.85 6.33
N ALA A 185 1.13 -18.03 5.61
CA ALA A 185 -0.22 -18.32 5.15
C ALA A 185 -0.26 -19.20 3.88
N GLY A 186 0.86 -19.79 3.46
CA GLY A 186 0.93 -20.65 2.27
C GLY A 186 0.90 -19.89 0.95
N LEU A 187 1.09 -18.57 0.96
CA LEU A 187 1.13 -17.75 -0.25
C LEU A 187 2.57 -17.54 -0.72
N ASP A 188 2.77 -17.29 -2.02
CA ASP A 188 4.09 -16.89 -2.53
C ASP A 188 4.46 -15.48 -2.04
N GLY A 189 5.22 -15.41 -0.95
CA GLY A 189 5.70 -14.17 -0.34
C GLY A 189 6.49 -13.28 -1.30
N SER A 190 7.08 -13.80 -2.37
CA SER A 190 7.79 -12.99 -3.38
C SER A 190 6.86 -12.04 -4.14
N GLN A 191 5.57 -12.40 -4.22
CA GLN A 191 4.52 -11.59 -4.84
C GLN A 191 3.97 -10.50 -3.94
N PHE A 192 4.32 -10.49 -2.66
CA PHE A 192 3.84 -9.52 -1.69
C PHE A 192 4.86 -8.40 -1.43
N SER A 193 4.34 -7.24 -1.06
CA SER A 193 5.14 -6.08 -0.69
C SER A 193 4.32 -5.12 0.17
N GLY A 194 4.92 -4.00 0.56
CA GLY A 194 4.19 -2.89 1.16
C GLY A 194 2.96 -2.38 0.43
N HIS A 195 2.95 -2.50 -0.90
CA HIS A 195 1.80 -2.05 -1.68
C HIS A 195 0.66 -3.08 -1.69
N SER A 196 0.91 -4.31 -1.23
CA SER A 196 -0.08 -5.38 -1.26
C SER A 196 -1.26 -5.12 -0.32
N LEU A 197 -1.06 -4.44 0.82
CA LEU A 197 -2.16 -4.07 1.73
C LEU A 197 -3.11 -3.08 1.04
N ARG A 198 -2.56 -1.98 0.52
CA ARG A 198 -3.32 -0.95 -0.21
C ARG A 198 -4.01 -1.50 -1.46
N ALA A 199 -3.29 -2.29 -2.27
CA ALA A 199 -3.89 -2.95 -3.43
C ALA A 199 -4.97 -3.96 -3.01
N GLY A 200 -4.75 -4.66 -1.89
CA GLY A 200 -5.69 -5.55 -1.24
C GLY A 200 -7.01 -4.88 -0.90
N PHE A 201 -6.95 -3.75 -0.20
CA PHE A 201 -8.14 -2.97 0.15
C PHE A 201 -8.95 -2.57 -1.08
N ILE A 202 -8.28 -2.04 -2.11
CA ILE A 202 -8.93 -1.62 -3.36
C ILE A 202 -9.60 -2.80 -4.06
N THR A 203 -8.89 -3.93 -4.16
CA THR A 203 -9.42 -5.15 -4.76
C THR A 203 -10.63 -5.66 -3.99
N SER A 204 -10.55 -5.75 -2.65
CA SER A 204 -11.66 -6.24 -1.83
C SER A 204 -12.87 -5.30 -1.84
N GLY A 205 -12.66 -3.98 -1.85
CA GLY A 205 -13.75 -3.02 -2.02
C GLY A 205 -14.46 -3.18 -3.36
N ALA A 206 -13.69 -3.37 -4.44
CA ALA A 206 -14.22 -3.61 -5.77
C ALA A 206 -14.97 -4.95 -5.88
N GLU A 207 -14.43 -6.02 -5.30
CA GLU A 207 -15.08 -7.34 -5.24
C GLU A 207 -16.40 -7.31 -4.47
N ALA A 208 -16.47 -6.50 -3.41
CA ALA A 208 -17.67 -6.22 -2.62
C ALA A 208 -18.66 -5.25 -3.33
N GLY A 209 -18.34 -4.76 -4.53
CA GLY A 209 -19.23 -3.91 -5.33
C GLY A 209 -19.24 -2.43 -4.93
N HIS A 210 -18.30 -1.98 -4.10
CA HIS A 210 -18.18 -0.55 -3.80
C HIS A 210 -17.69 0.23 -5.03
N ASP A 211 -18.23 1.44 -5.18
CA ASP A 211 -17.85 2.33 -6.26
C ASP A 211 -16.41 2.87 -6.08
N ALA A 212 -15.83 3.32 -7.19
CA ALA A 212 -14.46 3.81 -7.21
C ALA A 212 -14.25 5.07 -6.35
N ILE A 213 -15.28 5.87 -6.09
CA ILE A 213 -15.18 7.12 -5.32
C ILE A 213 -15.00 6.78 -3.84
N ARG A 214 -15.86 5.93 -3.27
CA ARG A 214 -15.71 5.47 -1.87
C ARG A 214 -14.37 4.77 -1.63
N ILE A 215 -13.94 3.95 -2.58
CA ILE A 215 -12.60 3.32 -2.51
C ILE A 215 -11.50 4.40 -2.59
N ALA A 216 -11.67 5.44 -3.39
CA ALA A 216 -10.72 6.54 -3.52
C ALA A 216 -10.62 7.41 -2.27
N GLU A 217 -11.69 7.58 -1.51
CA GLU A 217 -11.69 8.36 -0.26
C GLU A 217 -10.78 7.72 0.79
N VAL A 218 -10.92 6.42 1.05
CA VAL A 218 -10.06 5.70 2.01
C VAL A 218 -8.67 5.51 1.45
N SER A 219 -8.57 5.06 0.18
CA SER A 219 -7.28 4.82 -0.41
C SER A 219 -6.56 6.10 -0.79
N ARG A 220 -7.20 7.27 -0.88
CA ARG A 220 -6.58 8.55 -1.26
C ARG A 220 -5.90 8.51 -2.63
N HIS A 221 -6.54 7.89 -3.61
CA HIS A 221 -6.07 7.96 -5.01
C HIS A 221 -6.59 9.22 -5.68
N LYS A 222 -5.69 10.04 -6.24
CA LYS A 222 -6.04 11.26 -6.99
C LYS A 222 -6.71 10.97 -8.34
N SER A 223 -6.41 9.83 -8.95
CA SER A 223 -6.95 9.44 -10.26
C SER A 223 -7.87 8.24 -10.09
N LEU A 224 -9.14 8.44 -10.41
CA LEU A 224 -10.13 7.37 -10.43
C LEU A 224 -9.87 6.34 -11.53
N ASP A 225 -9.20 6.73 -12.63
CA ASP A 225 -8.85 5.79 -13.71
C ASP A 225 -7.95 4.65 -13.24
N VAL A 226 -7.06 4.93 -12.27
CA VAL A 226 -6.23 3.89 -11.64
C VAL A 226 -7.10 2.85 -10.93
N LEU A 227 -8.21 3.28 -10.31
CA LEU A 227 -9.14 2.41 -9.59
C LEU A 227 -10.15 1.72 -10.51
N ARG A 228 -10.57 2.37 -11.61
CA ARG A 228 -11.46 1.77 -12.62
C ARG A 228 -10.91 0.44 -13.16
N GLY A 229 -9.59 0.32 -13.28
CA GLY A 229 -8.96 -0.95 -13.67
C GLY A 229 -9.14 -2.09 -12.67
N TYR A 230 -9.29 -1.79 -11.38
CA TYR A 230 -9.59 -2.79 -10.34
C TYR A 230 -11.08 -3.18 -10.38
N VAL A 231 -11.97 -2.18 -10.43
CA VAL A 231 -13.43 -2.40 -10.49
C VAL A 231 -13.84 -3.14 -11.77
N ARG A 232 -13.29 -2.75 -12.93
CA ARG A 232 -13.55 -3.46 -14.19
C ARG A 232 -13.12 -4.92 -14.10
N ARG A 233 -12.00 -5.21 -13.43
CA ARG A 233 -11.47 -6.57 -13.31
C ARG A 233 -12.34 -7.45 -12.40
N SER A 234 -12.83 -6.91 -11.28
CA SER A 234 -13.73 -7.64 -10.38
C SER A 234 -15.09 -7.93 -11.04
N ASN A 235 -15.50 -7.10 -12.00
CA ASN A 235 -16.77 -7.23 -12.69
C ASN A 235 -16.66 -7.88 -14.07
N LEU A 236 -15.52 -8.50 -14.45
CA LEU A 236 -15.36 -9.08 -15.79
C LEU A 236 -16.40 -10.16 -16.13
N LEU A 237 -16.87 -10.89 -15.12
CA LEU A 237 -17.88 -11.95 -15.27
C LEU A 237 -19.23 -11.57 -14.63
N LYS A 238 -19.27 -10.51 -13.82
CA LYS A 238 -20.52 -10.01 -13.24
C LYS A 238 -21.23 -9.17 -14.29
N ASP A 239 -22.52 -9.42 -14.49
CA ASP A 239 -23.34 -8.73 -15.51
C ASP A 239 -22.76 -8.84 -16.92
N HIS A 240 -22.10 -9.97 -17.22
CA HIS A 240 -21.49 -10.18 -18.53
C HIS A 240 -22.59 -10.19 -19.61
N PRO A 241 -22.47 -9.38 -20.69
CA PRO A 241 -23.52 -9.29 -21.71
C PRO A 241 -23.87 -10.64 -22.36
N GLY A 242 -22.93 -11.59 -22.38
CA GLY A 242 -23.16 -12.95 -22.84
C GLY A 242 -23.93 -13.86 -21.88
N ALA A 243 -24.17 -13.46 -20.64
CA ALA A 243 -24.82 -14.32 -19.64
C ALA A 243 -26.27 -14.72 -20.02
N SER A 244 -26.92 -13.97 -20.91
CA SER A 244 -28.27 -14.30 -21.39
C SER A 244 -28.28 -15.19 -22.64
N PHE A 245 -27.14 -15.46 -23.28
CA PHE A 245 -27.08 -16.19 -24.56
C PHE A 245 -25.87 -17.12 -24.74
N MET A 246 -25.04 -17.30 -23.70
CA MET A 246 -24.00 -18.33 -23.58
C MET A 246 -24.43 -19.37 -22.54
#